data_AF-A0A914SR55-F1
#
_entry.id   AF-A0A914SR55-F1
#
_cell.length_a   1.000
_cell.length_b   1.000
_cell.length_c   1.000
_cell.angle_alpha   90.00
_cell.angle_beta   90.00
_cell.angle_gamma   90.00
#
_symmetry.space_group_name_H-M   'P 1'
#
loop_
_entity.id
_entity.type
_entity.pdbx_description
1 polymer ?
#
loop_
_entity_poly.entity_id
_entity_poly.type
_entity_poly.pdbx_seq_one_letter_code
_entity_poly.pdbx_strand_id
1 'polypeptide(L)'
;NIFNSSKSQSMFQSSFKNSNNSIIGNSYKTRLCFEYRDTQKCINGISCRYAHGIDELQLPSSLPPQKFCKYILENIQCPFGLKCKFRHF
;
A
#
# COMPACT_ATOMS: atom_id res chain seq x y z
N ASN A 1 22.61 12.22 -43.72
CA ASN A 1 21.95 13.22 -42.84
C ASN A 1 20.78 12.54 -42.14
N ILE A 2 20.97 12.08 -40.89
CA ILE A 2 20.76 12.81 -39.61
C ILE A 2 19.31 12.64 -39.11
N PHE A 3 19.18 11.77 -38.09
CA PHE A 3 18.23 11.73 -36.94
C PHE A 3 16.71 11.66 -37.23
N ASN A 4 15.86 10.88 -36.56
CA ASN A 4 15.65 10.55 -35.13
C ASN A 4 14.61 9.39 -35.09
N SER A 5 14.27 8.68 -34.02
CA SER A 5 14.84 8.32 -32.72
C SER A 5 13.79 7.44 -32.02
N SER A 6 14.24 6.59 -31.09
CA SER A 6 13.49 6.05 -29.94
C SER A 6 12.43 4.96 -30.17
N LYS A 7 12.90 3.70 -30.21
CA LYS A 7 12.24 2.63 -29.43
C LYS A 7 12.42 2.95 -27.95
N SER A 8 11.38 2.77 -27.12
CA SER A 8 11.39 1.90 -25.92
C SER A 8 10.21 2.19 -24.99
N GLN A 9 9.38 1.15 -24.84
CA GLN A 9 8.79 0.70 -23.57
C GLN A 9 7.87 1.65 -22.79
N SER A 10 6.56 1.38 -22.86
CA SER A 10 5.66 1.59 -21.73
C SER A 10 4.48 0.60 -21.77
N MET A 11 4.77 -0.70 -21.70
CA MET A 11 3.75 -1.70 -21.34
C MET A 11 3.57 -1.69 -19.83
N PHE A 12 2.71 -0.82 -19.29
CA PHE A 12 2.03 -1.05 -18.00
C PHE A 12 0.75 -0.21 -17.95
N GLN A 13 -0.22 -0.57 -18.79
CA GLN A 13 -1.60 -0.16 -18.61
C GLN A 13 -2.38 -1.34 -18.02
N SER A 14 -2.09 -1.67 -16.77
CA SER A 14 -2.93 -2.59 -16.01
C SER A 14 -4.17 -1.84 -15.53
N SER A 15 -5.27 -2.12 -16.22
CA SER A 15 -6.64 -1.89 -15.80
C SER A 15 -6.86 -2.30 -14.35
N PHE A 16 -6.90 -1.35 -13.42
CA PHE A 16 -7.51 -1.57 -12.11
C PHE A 16 -9.00 -1.23 -12.20
N LYS A 17 -9.79 -2.15 -12.76
CA LYS A 17 -11.24 -2.16 -12.54
C LYS A 17 -11.51 -2.84 -11.19
N ASN A 18 -12.26 -2.13 -10.35
CA ASN A 18 -13.56 -2.54 -9.81
C ASN A 18 -13.75 -2.51 -8.28
N SER A 19 -14.94 -2.03 -7.92
CA SER A 19 -15.76 -2.30 -6.72
C SER A 19 -15.32 -1.80 -5.34
N ASN A 20 -15.95 -0.71 -4.93
CA ASN A 20 -16.86 -0.63 -3.78
C ASN A 20 -16.48 -1.47 -2.55
N ASN A 21 -15.65 -0.91 -1.67
CA ASN A 21 -15.97 -0.86 -0.25
C ASN A 21 -15.11 0.19 0.44
N SER A 22 -15.76 1.30 0.80
CA SER A 22 -15.20 2.41 1.55
C SER A 22 -14.95 1.99 3.00
N ILE A 23 -13.91 1.20 3.26
CA ILE A 23 -13.19 1.33 4.52
C ILE A 23 -12.26 2.51 4.27
N ILE A 24 -12.64 3.69 4.77
CA ILE A 24 -11.88 4.94 4.62
C ILE A 24 -10.53 4.79 5.33
N GLY A 25 -9.62 4.09 4.68
CA GLY A 25 -8.20 4.05 4.99
C GLY A 25 -7.58 5.30 4.39
N ASN A 26 -6.99 6.11 5.24
CA ASN A 26 -6.29 7.32 4.82
C ASN A 26 -5.19 6.91 3.82
N SER A 27 -5.41 7.17 2.52
CA SER A 27 -4.52 6.78 1.42
C SER A 27 -3.25 7.64 1.40
N TYR A 28 -2.43 7.50 2.43
CA TYR A 28 -1.16 8.21 2.58
C TYR A 28 -0.07 7.43 1.85
N LYS A 29 0.61 8.11 0.93
CA LYS A 29 1.72 7.60 0.13
C LYS A 29 1.40 6.32 -0.66
N THR A 30 0.15 6.13 -1.07
CA THR A 30 -0.27 4.97 -1.89
C THR A 30 -0.04 5.15 -3.39
N ARG A 31 0.37 6.36 -3.82
CA ARG A 31 0.73 6.72 -5.19
C ARG A 31 1.94 7.64 -5.19
N LEU A 32 2.73 7.61 -6.27
CA LEU A 32 3.93 8.46 -6.44
C LEU A 32 3.57 9.94 -6.64
N CYS A 33 4.42 10.83 -6.15
CA CYS A 33 4.35 12.27 -6.36
C CYS A 33 4.91 12.62 -7.75
N PHE A 34 4.06 13.11 -8.65
CA PHE A 34 4.48 13.48 -10.01
C PHE A 34 5.47 14.64 -10.02
N GLU A 35 5.24 15.68 -9.20
CA GLU A 35 6.15 16.84 -9.16
C GLU A 35 7.54 16.47 -8.67
N TYR A 36 7.63 15.67 -7.59
CA TYR A 36 8.92 15.21 -7.09
C TYR A 36 9.60 14.28 -8.09
N ARG A 37 8.85 13.38 -8.75
CA ARG A 37 9.39 12.50 -9.78
C ARG A 37 10.04 13.28 -10.93
N ASP A 38 9.37 14.33 -11.40
CA ASP A 38 9.79 15.07 -12.59
C ASP A 38 10.84 16.14 -12.29
N THR A 39 10.75 16.78 -11.12
CA THR A 39 11.58 17.96 -10.78
C THR A 39 12.54 17.73 -9.63
N GLN A 40 12.45 16.58 -8.94
CA GLN A 40 13.12 16.31 -7.67
C GLN A 40 12.82 17.33 -6.57
N LYS A 41 11.72 18.08 -6.73
CA LYS A 41 11.24 19.11 -5.80
C LYS A 41 9.75 18.92 -5.56
N CYS A 42 9.33 19.09 -4.32
CA CYS A 42 7.91 19.10 -3.95
C CYS A 42 7.67 20.20 -2.92
N ILE A 43 6.66 21.02 -3.15
CA ILE A 43 6.27 22.11 -2.24
C ILE A 43 5.81 21.58 -0.86
N ASN A 44 5.26 20.37 -0.83
CA ASN A 44 4.79 19.74 0.40
C ASN A 44 5.93 19.13 1.23
N GLY A 45 7.15 19.07 0.69
CA GLY A 45 8.31 18.49 1.36
C GLY A 45 8.03 17.09 1.94
N ILE A 46 8.53 16.83 3.14
CA ILE A 46 8.33 15.55 3.85
C ILE A 46 6.85 15.26 4.19
N SER A 47 6.01 16.29 4.24
CA SER A 47 4.58 16.18 4.55
C SER A 47 3.75 15.82 3.32
N CYS A 48 4.38 15.58 2.16
CA CYS A 48 3.70 15.16 0.95
C CYS A 48 2.89 13.89 1.21
N ARG A 49 1.61 13.93 0.84
CA ARG A 49 0.69 12.78 0.92
C ARG A 49 0.96 11.73 -0.15
N TYR A 50 1.80 12.05 -1.14
CA TYR A 50 2.23 11.13 -2.18
C TYR A 50 3.67 10.70 -1.92
N ALA A 51 4.04 9.52 -2.39
CA ALA A 51 5.37 8.96 -2.19
C ALA A 51 6.41 9.64 -3.10
N HIS A 52 7.54 10.09 -2.54
CA HIS A 52 8.67 10.65 -3.30
C HIS A 52 9.60 9.59 -3.91
N GLY A 53 9.32 8.31 -3.65
CA GLY A 53 10.05 7.18 -4.22
C GLY A 53 9.31 5.88 -3.96
N ILE A 54 9.85 4.78 -4.46
CA ILE A 54 9.29 3.44 -4.26
C ILE A 54 9.41 3.04 -2.78
N ASP A 55 10.48 3.49 -2.11
CA ASP A 55 10.70 3.27 -0.68
C ASP A 55 9.62 3.91 0.21
N GLU A 56 9.00 4.99 -0.30
CA GLU A 56 7.90 5.67 0.38
C GLU A 56 6.53 5.15 -0.03
N LEU A 57 6.43 4.35 -1.09
CA LEU A 57 5.18 3.91 -1.68
C LEU A 57 4.56 2.80 -0.83
N GLN A 58 3.50 3.14 -0.11
CA GLN A 58 2.73 2.20 0.68
C GLN A 58 1.73 1.49 -0.22
N LEU A 59 2.01 0.22 -0.54
CA LEU A 59 0.97 -0.64 -1.08
C LEU A 59 -0.15 -0.70 -0.04
N PRO A 60 -1.43 -0.64 -0.46
CA PRO A 60 -2.52 -0.92 0.46
C PRO A 60 -2.23 -2.30 1.03
N SER A 61 -1.96 -2.39 2.33
CA SER A 61 -1.89 -3.65 3.06
C SER A 61 -3.29 -4.22 3.03
N SER A 62 -3.63 -4.85 1.89
CA SER A 62 -4.95 -5.40 1.61
C SER A 62 -5.22 -6.61 2.51
N LEU A 63 -4.17 -7.11 3.16
CA LEU A 63 -4.29 -8.10 4.21
C LEU A 63 -4.60 -7.37 5.53
N PRO A 64 -5.81 -7.51 6.08
CA PRO A 64 -6.03 -7.14 7.46
C PRO A 64 -4.98 -7.86 8.32
N PRO A 65 -4.45 -7.21 9.36
CA PRO A 65 -3.56 -7.89 10.29
C PRO A 65 -4.26 -9.16 10.76
N GLN A 66 -3.57 -10.31 10.60
CA GLN A 66 -4.08 -11.58 11.10
C GLN A 66 -4.27 -11.41 12.61
N LYS A 67 -5.52 -11.34 13.07
CA LYS A 67 -5.82 -11.11 14.48
C LYS A 67 -5.66 -12.45 15.21
N PHE A 68 -4.54 -12.59 15.89
CA PHE A 68 -4.29 -13.71 16.80
C PHE A 68 -5.10 -13.55 18.08
N CYS A 69 -5.46 -14.68 18.70
CA CYS A 69 -6.16 -14.66 19.97
C CYS A 69 -5.22 -14.11 21.05
N LYS A 70 -5.64 -13.02 21.71
CA LYS A 70 -4.90 -12.40 22.81
C LYS A 70 -4.49 -13.41 23.88
N TYR A 71 -5.40 -14.29 24.29
CA TYR A 71 -5.14 -15.30 25.32
C TYR A 71 -4.01 -16.24 24.91
N ILE A 72 -4.01 -16.71 23.66
CA ILE A 72 -2.94 -17.57 23.14
C ILE A 72 -1.60 -16.82 23.05
N LEU A 73 -1.60 -15.53 22.69
CA LEU A 73 -0.38 -14.70 22.69
C LEU A 73 0.20 -14.49 24.10
N GLU A 74 -0.66 -14.40 25.11
CA GLU A 74 -0.26 -14.28 26.52
C GLU A 74 0.00 -15.65 27.17
N ASN A 75 -0.04 -16.73 26.39
CA ASN A 75 0.13 -18.11 26.87
C ASN A 75 -0.92 -18.52 27.93
N ILE A 76 -2.11 -17.93 27.84
CA ILE A 76 -3.28 -18.15 28.70
C ILE A 76 -4.30 -19.02 27.93
N GLN A 77 -4.99 -19.91 28.65
CA GLN A 77 -6.08 -20.70 28.08
C GLN A 77 -7.20 -19.78 27.57
N CYS A 78 -7.57 -19.92 26.29
CA CYS A 78 -8.66 -19.15 25.71
C CYS A 78 -10.03 -19.64 26.23
N PRO A 79 -10.85 -18.78 26.87
CA PRO A 79 -12.17 -19.19 27.38
C PRO A 79 -13.18 -19.51 26.26
N PHE A 80 -12.91 -19.06 25.04
CA PHE A 80 -13.76 -19.32 23.88
C PHE A 80 -13.43 -20.64 23.17
N GLY A 81 -12.30 -21.27 23.51
CA GLY A 81 -11.86 -22.54 22.91
C GLY A 81 -11.92 -22.49 21.37
N LEU A 82 -12.49 -23.53 20.77
CA LEU A 82 -12.66 -23.66 19.31
C LEU A 82 -13.64 -22.64 18.70
N LYS A 83 -14.45 -21.96 19.51
CA LYS A 83 -15.38 -20.90 19.06
C LYS A 83 -14.71 -19.53 19.00
N CYS A 84 -13.42 -19.44 19.32
CA CYS A 84 -12.69 -18.19 19.25
C CYS A 84 -12.69 -17.64 17.81
N LYS A 85 -13.11 -16.38 17.66
CA LYS A 85 -13.11 -15.66 16.38
C LYS A 85 -11.71 -15.24 15.89
N PHE A 86 -10.69 -15.54 16.68
CA PHE A 86 -9.29 -15.17 16.44
C PHE A 86 -8.44 -16.42 16.24
N ARG A 87 -7.32 -16.28 15.54
CA ARG A 87 -6.42 -17.41 15.24
C ARG A 87 -5.76 -17.96 16.51
N HIS A 88 -5.83 -19.27 16.70
CA HIS A 88 -4.98 -20.05 17.64
C HIS A 88 -3.85 -20.73 16.85
N PHE A 89 -2.74 -21.07 17.51
CA PHE A 89 -1.66 -21.86 16.91
C PHE A 89 -1.99 -23.36 16.91
#